data_AF-A0A0N1FRQ6-F1
#
_entry.id   AF-A0A0N1FRQ6-F1
#
_cell.length_a   1.000
_cell.length_b   1.000
_cell.length_c   1.000
_cell.angle_alpha   90.00
_cell.angle_beta   90.00
_cell.angle_gamma   90.00
#
_symmetry.space_group_name_H-M   'P 1'
#
loop_
_entity.id
_entity.type
_entity.pdbx_description
1 polymer ?
#
loop_
_entity_poly.entity_id
_entity_poly.type
_entity_poly.pdbx_seq_one_letter_code
_entity_poly.pdbx_strand_id
1 'polypeptide(L)'
;MNQPTTAATWALRSAPAVPVTLDLRDFRRVPRSPDEYAALWQRLEPSVVRVNPTAGPRVRFDLGDEGRVAVWFLAPASAPRPLAPDTRFAIRGVLEPPEVRQACTTCRAAGATVYAPYRCYGCSDPADAQRAGRVCETHAVFLDGALHASCERHVPACRCGTRAAAWCAGPLCRGRKAWCGAHLRPHPGDPTVAYCEDCHAERFPACERDRCRGTGYIRCEHLTLSAMKACGRRVCVEHAQRWQVYGPFSRGLVLCSRHHGQLGSTPPEGLIDIVLAGTVARAGGRRGTAASERRVQLPRITIVRHILINTRRSVLDMEEIDRLFTGLEQRLRDKGQGRRDANVTTALRLLGEHRPSRRKDVERFREQHVEGRGYFDLLVQELRRTNRHELAGAVEFSDFRSNSRILWVKVPARLREAGLRDIKHLQRRVGVNINLERG
;
A
#
# COMPACT_ATOMS: atom_id res chain seq x y z
N MET A 1 -54.10 -75.51 -45.01
CA MET A 1 -54.83 -76.65 -44.40
C MET A 1 -54.22 -76.94 -43.04
N ASN A 2 -55.08 -76.88 -42.00
CA ASN A 2 -55.14 -77.69 -40.76
C ASN A 2 -53.92 -78.61 -40.50
N GLN A 3 -53.33 -78.75 -39.32
CA GLN A 3 -53.70 -78.43 -37.93
C GLN A 3 -52.42 -78.70 -37.06
N PRO A 4 -52.44 -78.64 -35.72
CA PRO A 4 -51.42 -77.96 -34.92
C PRO A 4 -50.68 -78.87 -33.91
N THR A 5 -49.85 -78.24 -33.07
CA THR A 5 -49.51 -78.61 -31.66
C THR A 5 -49.03 -80.01 -31.31
N THR A 6 -47.82 -80.09 -30.77
CA THR A 6 -47.51 -80.49 -29.37
C THR A 6 -46.06 -80.08 -29.11
N ALA A 7 -45.77 -79.10 -28.24
CA ALA A 7 -45.86 -79.07 -26.79
C ALA A 7 -44.47 -79.22 -26.14
N ALA A 8 -44.19 -78.29 -25.24
CA ALA A 8 -43.25 -78.42 -24.12
C ALA A 8 -41.74 -78.48 -24.43
N THR A 9 -41.14 -77.30 -24.68
CA THR A 9 -39.75 -77.06 -24.29
C THR A 9 -39.72 -75.94 -23.25
N TRP A 10 -39.24 -76.29 -22.07
CA TRP A 10 -39.17 -75.53 -20.84
C TRP A 10 -38.57 -74.13 -21.00
N ALA A 11 -39.41 -73.10 -20.94
CA ALA A 11 -38.97 -71.77 -20.53
C ALA A 11 -39.09 -71.67 -19.00
N LEU A 12 -38.06 -72.12 -18.27
CA LEU A 12 -37.82 -71.65 -16.91
C LEU A 12 -37.50 -70.16 -16.98
N ARG A 13 -38.54 -69.32 -17.05
CA ARG A 13 -38.44 -67.90 -16.73
C ARG A 13 -38.05 -67.83 -15.26
N SER A 14 -36.75 -67.72 -15.00
CA SER A 14 -36.21 -67.43 -13.67
C SER A 14 -36.97 -66.21 -13.13
N ALA A 15 -37.69 -66.36 -12.02
CA ALA A 15 -38.39 -65.25 -11.40
C ALA A 15 -37.39 -64.09 -11.17
N PRO A 16 -37.77 -62.83 -11.46
CA PRO A 16 -36.88 -61.70 -11.27
C PRO A 16 -36.49 -61.58 -9.79
N ALA A 17 -35.20 -61.39 -9.53
CA ALA A 17 -34.69 -61.29 -8.17
C ALA A 17 -35.30 -60.08 -7.43
N VAL A 18 -35.69 -60.27 -6.17
CA VAL A 18 -36.28 -59.23 -5.33
C VAL A 18 -35.21 -58.19 -4.97
N PRO A 19 -35.35 -56.92 -5.40
CA PRO A 19 -34.33 -55.91 -5.14
C PRO A 19 -34.41 -55.40 -3.70
N VAL A 20 -33.29 -55.43 -2.99
CA VAL A 20 -33.19 -54.99 -1.60
C VAL A 20 -32.00 -54.06 -1.39
N THR A 21 -32.06 -53.20 -0.37
CA THR A 21 -30.92 -52.45 0.17
C THR A 21 -30.66 -52.91 1.60
N LEU A 22 -29.39 -53.14 1.94
CA LEU A 22 -28.98 -53.42 3.32
C LEU A 22 -28.65 -52.10 4.01
N ASP A 23 -29.25 -51.84 5.17
CA ASP A 23 -28.89 -50.71 6.02
C ASP A 23 -28.12 -51.23 7.24
N LEU A 24 -26.82 -50.90 7.25
CA LEU A 24 -25.83 -51.33 8.23
C LEU A 24 -25.42 -50.19 9.17
N ARG A 25 -26.12 -49.05 9.17
CA ARG A 25 -25.77 -47.90 10.01
C ARG A 25 -25.80 -48.19 11.51
N ASP A 26 -26.63 -49.16 11.93
CA ASP A 26 -26.74 -49.64 13.31
C ASP A 26 -26.00 -50.98 13.54
N PHE A 27 -25.23 -51.45 12.55
CA PHE A 27 -24.49 -52.70 12.59
C PHE A 27 -23.01 -52.42 12.92
N ARG A 28 -22.52 -52.95 14.04
CA ARG A 28 -21.19 -52.63 14.58
C ARG A 28 -20.04 -53.25 13.79
N ARG A 29 -20.28 -54.40 13.14
CA ARG A 29 -19.28 -55.15 12.37
C ARG A 29 -19.50 -54.99 10.88
N VAL A 30 -19.40 -53.76 10.38
CA VAL A 30 -19.62 -53.44 8.95
C VAL A 30 -18.69 -54.30 8.07
N PRO A 31 -19.22 -55.12 7.14
CA PRO A 31 -18.43 -55.92 6.22
C PRO A 31 -17.47 -55.07 5.38
N ARG A 32 -16.24 -55.54 5.17
CA ARG A 32 -15.19 -54.84 4.41
C ARG A 32 -14.80 -55.54 3.11
N SER A 33 -15.37 -56.70 2.83
CA SER A 33 -15.09 -57.49 1.63
C SER A 33 -16.37 -58.12 1.06
N PRO A 34 -16.39 -58.48 -0.24
CA PRO A 34 -17.52 -59.18 -0.85
C PRO A 34 -17.92 -60.46 -0.11
N ASP A 35 -16.94 -61.22 0.39
CA ASP A 35 -17.18 -62.47 1.13
C ASP A 35 -17.85 -62.23 2.48
N GLU A 36 -17.46 -61.15 3.18
CA GLU A 36 -18.12 -60.76 4.44
C GLU A 36 -19.56 -60.29 4.21
N TYR A 37 -19.82 -59.60 3.09
CA TYR A 37 -21.18 -59.25 2.68
C TYR A 37 -22.03 -60.48 2.34
N ALA A 38 -21.45 -61.45 1.65
CA ALA A 38 -22.10 -62.72 1.35
C ALA A 38 -22.40 -63.52 2.64
N ALA A 39 -21.45 -63.60 3.57
CA ALA A 39 -21.62 -64.26 4.85
C ALA A 39 -22.72 -63.58 5.71
N LEU A 40 -22.76 -62.24 5.72
CA LEU A 40 -23.83 -61.49 6.38
C LEU A 40 -25.19 -61.80 5.75
N TRP A 41 -25.27 -61.84 4.41
CA TRP A 41 -26.51 -62.16 3.71
C TRP A 41 -26.98 -63.58 4.01
N GLN A 42 -26.08 -64.58 3.97
CA GLN A 42 -26.39 -65.98 4.30
C GLN A 42 -26.98 -66.14 5.72
N ARG A 43 -26.55 -65.31 6.67
CA ARG A 43 -27.13 -65.28 8.03
C ARG A 43 -28.53 -64.66 8.07
N LEU A 44 -28.77 -63.63 7.26
CA LEU A 44 -30.02 -62.87 7.26
C LEU A 44 -31.13 -63.53 6.43
N GLU A 45 -30.78 -64.11 5.28
CA GLU A 45 -31.70 -64.64 4.28
C GLU A 45 -32.77 -65.60 4.85
N PRO A 46 -32.46 -66.56 5.74
CA PRO A 46 -33.46 -67.45 6.34
C PRO A 46 -34.54 -66.71 7.14
N SER A 47 -34.20 -65.54 7.70
CA SER A 47 -35.14 -64.68 8.40
C SER A 47 -35.89 -63.76 7.44
N VAL A 48 -35.22 -63.26 6.39
CA VAL A 48 -35.83 -62.39 5.37
C VAL A 48 -36.95 -63.10 4.60
N VAL A 49 -36.77 -64.37 4.25
CA VAL A 49 -37.80 -65.15 3.51
C VAL A 49 -39.07 -65.39 4.31
N ARG A 50 -39.06 -65.16 5.63
CA ARG A 50 -40.25 -65.29 6.49
C ARG A 50 -41.08 -64.00 6.59
N VAL A 51 -40.59 -62.91 6.00
CA VAL A 51 -41.21 -61.59 6.16
C VAL A 51 -42.12 -61.27 4.99
N ASN A 52 -43.22 -60.58 5.26
CA ASN A 52 -44.08 -60.02 4.23
C ASN A 52 -43.50 -58.67 3.74
N PRO A 53 -43.01 -58.56 2.48
CA PRO A 53 -42.44 -57.32 1.95
C PRO A 53 -43.43 -56.14 1.90
N THR A 54 -44.73 -56.42 1.94
CA THR A 54 -45.78 -55.38 1.89
C THR A 54 -46.23 -54.88 3.26
N ALA A 55 -45.85 -55.57 4.34
CA ALA A 55 -46.16 -55.12 5.70
C ALA A 55 -45.38 -53.84 6.08
N GLY A 56 -44.29 -53.56 5.37
CA GLY A 56 -43.55 -52.32 5.47
C GLY A 56 -42.34 -52.32 4.54
N PRO A 57 -41.88 -51.15 4.06
CA PRO A 57 -40.76 -51.08 3.13
C PRO A 57 -39.44 -51.55 3.76
N ARG A 58 -39.31 -51.45 5.08
CA ARG A 58 -38.06 -51.74 5.80
C ARG A 58 -38.30 -52.67 6.98
N VAL A 59 -37.55 -53.76 7.01
CA VAL A 59 -37.59 -54.77 8.06
C VAL A 59 -36.28 -54.70 8.84
N ARG A 60 -36.34 -54.78 10.17
CA ARG A 60 -35.14 -54.75 11.03
C ARG A 60 -34.91 -56.12 11.64
N PHE A 61 -33.65 -56.56 11.62
CA PHE A 61 -33.16 -57.77 12.23
C PHE A 61 -32.18 -57.39 13.34
N ASP A 62 -32.44 -57.87 14.54
CA ASP A 62 -31.55 -57.68 15.68
C ASP A 62 -30.56 -58.87 15.73
N LEU A 63 -29.27 -58.56 15.63
CA LEU A 63 -28.18 -59.54 15.68
C LEU A 63 -27.45 -59.49 17.03
N GLY A 64 -28.12 -58.99 18.08
CA GLY A 64 -27.61 -58.94 19.44
C GLY A 64 -26.45 -57.96 19.59
N ASP A 65 -25.32 -58.44 20.11
CA ASP A 65 -24.14 -57.62 20.39
C ASP A 65 -23.52 -56.96 19.14
N GLU A 66 -23.79 -57.53 17.96
CA GLU A 66 -23.35 -57.00 16.67
C GLU A 66 -24.21 -55.82 16.19
N GLY A 67 -25.36 -55.57 16.81
CA GLY A 67 -26.28 -54.48 16.46
C GLY A 67 -27.38 -54.91 15.49
N ARG A 68 -27.95 -53.94 14.76
CA ARG A 68 -29.13 -54.15 13.91
C ARG A 68 -28.80 -53.98 12.44
N VAL A 69 -29.36 -54.88 11.63
CA VAL A 69 -29.35 -54.75 10.16
C VAL A 69 -30.78 -54.55 9.70
N ALA A 70 -31.01 -53.60 8.79
CA ALA A 70 -32.31 -53.49 8.14
C ALA A 70 -32.25 -53.88 6.67
N VAL A 71 -33.28 -54.57 6.20
CA VAL A 71 -33.48 -54.89 4.79
C VAL A 71 -34.61 -54.02 4.27
N TRP A 72 -34.31 -53.17 3.29
CA TRP A 72 -35.27 -52.33 2.61
C TRP A 72 -35.65 -52.97 1.27
N PHE A 73 -36.91 -53.40 1.13
CA PHE A 73 -37.47 -53.86 -0.13
C PHE A 73 -37.71 -52.67 -1.06
N LEU A 74 -37.01 -52.63 -2.19
CA LEU A 74 -37.09 -51.50 -3.13
C LEU A 74 -38.33 -51.56 -4.03
N ALA A 75 -38.86 -52.77 -4.24
CA ALA A 75 -40.08 -53.00 -5.02
C ALA A 75 -40.98 -54.04 -4.32
N PRO A 76 -41.57 -53.69 -3.16
CA PRO A 76 -42.32 -54.65 -2.34
C PRO A 76 -43.58 -55.19 -3.03
N ALA A 77 -44.19 -54.39 -3.93
CA ALA A 77 -45.37 -54.80 -4.69
C ALA A 77 -45.09 -55.91 -5.70
N SER A 78 -43.86 -56.00 -6.24
CA SER A 78 -43.46 -56.99 -7.25
C SER A 78 -42.78 -58.23 -6.68
N ALA A 79 -42.62 -58.32 -5.36
CA ALA A 79 -42.03 -59.49 -4.71
C ALA A 79 -43.01 -60.68 -4.70
N PRO A 80 -42.53 -61.93 -4.89
CA PRO A 80 -43.37 -63.13 -4.81
C PRO A 80 -43.99 -63.28 -3.41
N ARG A 81 -45.16 -63.91 -3.35
CA ARG A 81 -45.92 -64.11 -2.11
C ARG A 81 -46.40 -65.57 -2.00
N PRO A 82 -45.97 -66.32 -0.96
CA PRO A 82 -44.94 -65.97 0.03
C PRO A 82 -43.54 -65.86 -0.62
N LEU A 83 -42.58 -65.26 0.08
CA LEU A 83 -41.17 -65.45 -0.26
C LEU A 83 -40.83 -66.92 0.03
N ALA A 84 -40.39 -67.65 -1.00
CA ALA A 84 -39.99 -69.05 -0.89
C ALA A 84 -38.47 -69.17 -0.64
N PRO A 85 -37.97 -70.30 -0.11
CA PRO A 85 -36.54 -70.52 0.12
C PRO A 85 -35.65 -70.38 -1.12
N ASP A 86 -36.21 -70.56 -2.32
CA ASP A 86 -35.54 -70.38 -3.61
C ASP A 86 -35.69 -68.95 -4.19
N THR A 87 -36.33 -68.03 -3.44
CA THR A 87 -36.47 -66.63 -3.86
C THR A 87 -35.09 -66.01 -3.97
N ARG A 88 -34.74 -65.56 -5.17
CA ARG A 88 -33.50 -64.84 -5.40
C ARG A 88 -33.65 -63.39 -4.95
N PHE A 89 -32.66 -62.89 -4.22
CA PHE A 89 -32.57 -61.49 -3.83
C PHE A 89 -31.42 -60.80 -4.58
N ALA A 90 -31.60 -59.53 -4.90
CA ALA A 90 -30.56 -58.70 -5.48
C ALA A 90 -30.28 -57.51 -4.55
N ILE A 91 -29.14 -57.53 -3.87
CA ILE A 91 -28.68 -56.39 -3.06
C ILE A 91 -28.24 -55.28 -4.02
N ARG A 92 -29.02 -54.20 -4.09
CA ARG A 92 -28.79 -53.06 -4.99
C ARG A 92 -27.99 -51.93 -4.35
N GLY A 93 -27.88 -51.94 -3.03
CA GLY A 93 -27.15 -50.94 -2.28
C GLY A 93 -26.91 -51.36 -0.84
N VAL A 94 -25.92 -50.72 -0.22
CA VAL A 94 -25.61 -50.84 1.20
C VAL A 94 -25.50 -49.43 1.78
N LEU A 95 -26.22 -49.17 2.87
CA LEU A 95 -26.08 -47.94 3.65
C LEU A 95 -25.17 -48.23 4.83
N GLU A 96 -23.95 -47.71 4.78
CA GLU A 96 -22.94 -47.85 5.84
C GLU A 96 -23.00 -46.67 6.83
N PRO A 97 -22.48 -46.84 8.06
CA PRO A 97 -22.23 -45.72 8.96
C PRO A 97 -21.37 -44.63 8.28
N PRO A 98 -21.62 -43.34 8.56
CA PRO A 98 -20.81 -42.27 7.99
C PRO A 98 -19.35 -42.38 8.45
N GLU A 99 -18.42 -42.44 7.49
CA GLU A 99 -16.98 -42.50 7.78
C GLU A 99 -16.37 -41.09 7.91
N VAL A 100 -15.67 -40.85 9.02
CA VAL A 100 -14.89 -39.62 9.22
C VAL A 100 -13.57 -39.72 8.48
N ARG A 101 -13.56 -39.28 7.22
CA ARG A 101 -12.33 -39.27 6.38
C ARG A 101 -11.22 -38.38 6.93
N GLN A 102 -11.58 -37.30 7.61
CA GLN A 102 -10.65 -36.29 8.11
C GLN A 102 -10.81 -36.19 9.63
N ALA A 103 -10.08 -37.04 10.36
CA ALA A 103 -10.19 -37.09 11.81
C ALA A 103 -9.24 -36.11 12.50
N CYS A 104 -9.66 -35.59 13.65
CA CYS A 104 -8.80 -34.79 14.52
C CYS A 104 -7.66 -35.63 15.08
N THR A 105 -6.43 -35.13 14.96
CA THR A 105 -5.23 -35.79 15.48
C THR A 105 -5.27 -35.94 17.00
N THR A 106 -5.73 -34.90 17.71
CA THR A 106 -5.85 -34.91 19.18
C THR A 106 -6.94 -35.88 19.64
N CYS A 107 -8.15 -35.85 19.05
CA CYS A 107 -9.21 -36.80 19.41
C CYS A 107 -8.79 -38.25 19.14
N ARG A 108 -8.14 -38.50 17.99
CA ARG A 108 -7.69 -39.85 17.62
C ARG A 108 -6.65 -40.39 18.60
N ALA A 109 -5.73 -39.55 19.07
CA ALA A 109 -4.76 -39.93 20.10
C ALA A 109 -5.44 -40.27 21.44
N ALA A 110 -6.62 -39.72 21.71
CA ALA A 110 -7.45 -40.02 22.87
C ALA A 110 -8.48 -41.15 22.64
N GLY A 111 -8.42 -41.87 21.51
CA GLY A 111 -9.33 -42.98 21.19
C GLY A 111 -10.69 -42.57 20.60
N ALA A 112 -10.90 -41.29 20.29
CA ALA A 112 -12.14 -40.79 19.70
C ALA A 112 -11.97 -40.38 18.22
N THR A 113 -13.00 -40.57 17.40
CA THR A 113 -12.99 -40.17 15.99
C THR A 113 -13.96 -39.01 15.76
N VAL A 114 -13.43 -37.80 15.63
CA VAL A 114 -14.19 -36.55 15.42
C VAL A 114 -13.75 -35.90 14.11
N TYR A 115 -14.71 -35.40 13.32
CA TYR A 115 -14.41 -34.67 12.08
C TYR A 115 -13.60 -33.40 12.34
N ALA A 116 -12.59 -33.18 11.51
CA ALA A 116 -11.63 -32.10 11.64
C ALA A 116 -11.53 -31.30 10.33
N PRO A 117 -12.28 -30.19 10.21
CA PRO A 117 -12.28 -29.41 8.98
C PRO A 117 -10.96 -28.66 8.77
N TYR A 118 -10.27 -28.29 9.85
CA TYR A 118 -9.11 -27.42 9.78
C TYR A 118 -7.79 -28.19 9.65
N ARG A 119 -6.86 -27.59 8.89
CA ARG A 119 -5.46 -28.04 8.83
C ARG A 119 -4.64 -27.18 9.78
N CYS A 120 -3.84 -27.82 10.64
CA CYS A 120 -2.94 -27.12 11.52
C CYS A 120 -1.78 -26.50 10.72
N TYR A 121 -1.61 -25.18 10.82
CA TYR A 121 -0.56 -24.42 10.13
C TYR A 121 0.84 -24.97 10.41
N GLY A 122 1.15 -25.29 11.67
CA GLY A 122 2.46 -25.82 12.06
C GLY A 122 2.68 -27.32 11.81
N CYS A 123 1.63 -28.10 11.50
CA CYS A 123 1.81 -29.53 11.12
C CYS A 123 2.18 -29.71 9.65
N SER A 124 2.30 -28.62 8.89
CA SER A 124 2.64 -28.63 7.47
C SER A 124 4.15 -28.68 7.21
N ASP A 125 4.96 -28.57 8.27
CA ASP A 125 6.42 -28.57 8.15
C ASP A 125 6.92 -29.97 7.78
N PRO A 126 7.76 -30.12 6.73
CA PRO A 126 8.28 -31.41 6.30
C PRO A 126 9.00 -32.23 7.38
N ALA A 127 9.48 -31.59 8.46
CA ALA A 127 10.05 -32.30 9.61
C ALA A 127 9.03 -33.20 10.35
N ASP A 128 7.73 -32.89 10.25
CA ASP A 128 6.61 -33.62 10.87
C ASP A 128 5.63 -34.20 9.82
N ALA A 129 6.10 -34.38 8.58
CA ALA A 129 5.30 -34.74 7.40
C ALA A 129 4.47 -36.04 7.50
N GLN A 130 4.78 -36.91 8.47
CA GLN A 130 4.03 -38.17 8.63
C GLN A 130 2.61 -37.97 9.19
N ARG A 131 2.25 -36.76 9.64
CA ARG A 131 0.89 -36.44 10.07
C ARG A 131 0.54 -35.03 9.62
N ALA A 132 -0.11 -34.89 8.47
CA ALA A 132 -0.83 -33.66 8.12
C ALA A 132 -1.93 -33.41 9.15
N GLY A 133 -1.56 -32.78 10.27
CA GLY A 133 -2.35 -32.72 11.47
C GLY A 133 -3.62 -31.92 11.24
N ARG A 134 -4.76 -32.60 11.32
CA ARG A 134 -6.07 -31.95 11.32
C ARG A 134 -6.59 -31.75 12.72
N VAL A 135 -7.31 -30.66 12.91
CA VAL A 135 -7.92 -30.27 14.19
C VAL A 135 -9.42 -30.02 14.02
N CYS A 136 -10.21 -30.54 14.96
CA CYS A 136 -11.63 -30.21 15.06
C CYS A 136 -11.81 -28.81 15.67
N GLU A 137 -13.02 -28.28 15.63
CA GLU A 137 -13.37 -26.96 16.20
C GLU A 137 -12.92 -26.81 17.66
N THR A 138 -13.11 -27.84 18.48
CA THR A 138 -12.71 -27.82 19.90
C THR A 138 -11.20 -27.72 20.11
N HIS A 139 -10.39 -28.31 19.23
CA HIS A 139 -8.92 -28.34 19.36
C HIS A 139 -8.21 -27.34 18.44
N ALA A 140 -8.97 -26.55 17.69
CA ALA A 140 -8.44 -25.54 16.80
C ALA A 140 -8.20 -24.24 17.58
N VAL A 141 -6.96 -23.76 17.54
CA VAL A 141 -6.58 -22.45 18.04
C VAL A 141 -6.47 -21.50 16.87
N PHE A 142 -7.24 -20.41 16.92
CA PHE A 142 -7.15 -19.29 15.99
C PHE A 142 -6.56 -18.09 16.72
N LEU A 143 -5.56 -17.47 16.10
CA LEU A 143 -5.01 -16.20 16.57
C LEU A 143 -5.62 -15.06 15.76
N ASP A 144 -5.76 -13.89 16.35
CA ASP A 144 -6.31 -12.72 15.66
C ASP A 144 -5.47 -12.32 14.44
N GLY A 145 -6.08 -11.60 13.48
CA GLY A 145 -5.40 -11.04 12.31
C GLY A 145 -5.23 -11.98 11.12
N ALA A 146 -5.32 -13.31 11.31
CA ALA A 146 -5.38 -14.27 10.20
C ALA A 146 -6.14 -15.54 10.59
N LEU A 147 -6.97 -16.07 9.70
CA LEU A 147 -7.74 -17.30 9.90
C LEU A 147 -6.88 -18.57 9.70
N HIS A 148 -5.74 -18.63 10.38
CA HIS A 148 -4.88 -19.80 10.43
C HIS A 148 -5.23 -20.65 11.65
N ALA A 149 -5.69 -21.88 11.43
CA ALA A 149 -5.90 -22.84 12.50
C ALA A 149 -4.58 -23.48 12.93
N SER A 150 -4.37 -23.66 14.23
CA SER A 150 -3.24 -24.42 14.79
C SER A 150 -3.76 -25.41 15.84
N CYS A 151 -3.07 -26.53 16.04
CA CYS A 151 -3.31 -27.37 17.22
C CYS A 151 -2.62 -26.75 18.45
N GLU A 152 -2.99 -27.19 19.65
CA GLU A 152 -2.41 -26.71 20.91
C GLU A 152 -0.88 -26.82 20.98
N ARG A 153 -0.30 -27.83 20.32
CA ARG A 153 1.16 -28.05 20.28
C ARG A 153 1.90 -27.11 19.33
N HIS A 154 1.20 -26.61 18.31
CA HIS A 154 1.79 -25.78 17.25
C HIS A 154 1.23 -24.37 17.25
N VAL A 155 0.67 -23.91 18.38
CA VAL A 155 0.32 -22.50 18.52
C VAL A 155 1.60 -21.68 18.34
N PRO A 156 1.64 -20.75 17.38
CA PRO A 156 2.82 -19.93 17.15
C PRO A 156 3.30 -19.23 18.43
N ALA A 157 4.61 -19.20 18.63
CA ALA A 157 5.23 -18.43 19.69
C ALA A 157 5.73 -17.09 19.16
N CYS A 158 5.69 -16.07 20.02
CA CYS A 158 6.38 -14.82 19.81
C CYS A 158 7.90 -15.04 19.88
N ARG A 159 8.69 -14.10 19.35
CA ARG A 159 10.17 -14.12 19.46
C ARG A 159 10.67 -14.24 20.89
N CYS A 160 9.92 -13.75 21.88
CA CYS A 160 10.26 -13.88 23.31
C CYS A 160 9.91 -15.24 23.93
N GLY A 161 9.41 -16.20 23.14
CA GLY A 161 9.00 -17.53 23.61
C GLY A 161 7.58 -17.60 24.18
N THR A 162 6.94 -16.47 24.49
CA THR A 162 5.54 -16.44 24.93
C THR A 162 4.59 -16.84 23.80
N ARG A 163 3.51 -17.56 24.13
CA ARG A 163 2.41 -17.87 23.20
C ARG A 163 1.94 -16.60 22.49
N ALA A 164 1.85 -16.63 21.16
CA ALA A 164 1.36 -15.49 20.39
C ALA A 164 -0.14 -15.28 20.60
N ALA A 165 -0.56 -14.02 20.48
CA ALA A 165 -1.95 -13.61 20.57
C ALA A 165 -2.55 -13.30 19.18
N ALA A 166 -1.76 -12.70 18.29
CA ALA A 166 -2.22 -12.33 16.95
C ALA A 166 -1.11 -12.42 15.89
N TRP A 167 -1.51 -12.57 14.63
CA TRP A 167 -0.67 -12.42 13.46
C TRP A 167 -0.45 -10.94 13.12
N CYS A 168 0.79 -10.57 12.80
CA CYS A 168 1.11 -9.22 12.38
C CYS A 168 0.55 -8.95 10.97
N ALA A 169 -0.34 -7.95 10.86
CA ALA A 169 -0.96 -7.50 9.60
C ALA A 169 -0.03 -6.62 8.73
N GLY A 170 1.25 -6.51 9.10
CA GLY A 170 2.18 -5.55 8.54
C GLY A 170 2.87 -5.99 7.24
N PRO A 171 3.34 -5.03 6.42
CA PRO A 171 3.94 -5.32 5.12
C PRO A 171 5.25 -6.12 5.19
N LEU A 172 6.04 -5.97 6.25
CA LEU A 172 7.27 -6.74 6.44
C LEU A 172 6.98 -8.19 6.83
N CYS A 173 5.95 -8.40 7.67
CA CYS A 173 5.60 -9.73 8.16
C CYS A 173 4.69 -10.50 7.20
N ARG A 174 3.88 -9.80 6.38
CA ARG A 174 2.93 -10.38 5.42
C ARG A 174 2.02 -11.48 6.01
N GLY A 175 1.60 -11.31 7.27
CA GLY A 175 0.80 -12.30 7.98
C GLY A 175 1.53 -13.60 8.36
N ARG A 176 2.85 -13.70 8.17
CA ARG A 176 3.64 -14.92 8.46
C ARG A 176 4.29 -14.96 9.83
N LYS A 177 4.17 -13.90 10.63
CA LYS A 177 4.75 -13.83 11.98
C LYS A 177 3.66 -13.50 12.98
N ALA A 178 3.57 -14.30 14.04
CA ALA A 178 2.69 -14.08 15.16
C ALA A 178 3.45 -13.49 16.35
N TRP A 179 2.78 -12.66 17.15
CA TRP A 179 3.38 -11.94 18.26
C TRP A 179 2.48 -12.01 19.50
N CYS A 180 3.08 -11.94 20.68
CA CYS A 180 2.34 -11.81 21.93
C CYS A 180 1.84 -10.37 22.11
N GLY A 181 0.86 -10.16 22.99
CA GLY A 181 0.24 -8.84 23.21
C GLY A 181 1.24 -7.73 23.56
N ALA A 182 2.31 -8.04 24.29
CA ALA A 182 3.33 -7.06 24.67
C ALA A 182 4.12 -6.49 23.46
N HIS A 183 4.30 -7.29 22.41
CA HIS A 183 5.05 -6.92 21.20
C HIS A 183 4.13 -6.49 20.05
N LEU A 184 2.82 -6.46 20.29
CA LEU A 184 1.85 -5.94 19.34
C LEU A 184 1.58 -4.47 19.62
N ARG A 185 1.30 -3.74 18.54
CA ARG A 185 0.80 -2.37 18.53
C ARG A 185 -0.51 -2.36 17.75
N PRO A 186 -1.61 -1.91 18.36
CA PRO A 186 -2.89 -1.84 17.67
C PRO A 186 -2.85 -0.80 16.55
N HIS A 187 -3.66 -0.99 15.51
CA HIS A 187 -3.85 0.01 14.48
C HIS A 187 -4.60 1.23 15.07
N PRO A 188 -4.14 2.48 14.82
CA PRO A 188 -4.74 3.67 15.47
C PRO A 188 -6.23 3.89 15.20
N GLY A 189 -6.76 3.37 14.09
CA GLY A 189 -8.17 3.51 13.71
C GLY A 189 -8.93 2.18 13.62
N ASP A 190 -8.34 1.06 14.00
CA ASP A 190 -8.99 -0.26 13.91
C ASP A 190 -8.43 -1.21 15.00
N PRO A 191 -9.15 -1.44 16.11
CA PRO A 191 -8.64 -2.26 17.20
C PRO A 191 -8.49 -3.75 16.83
N THR A 192 -9.09 -4.20 15.73
CA THR A 192 -9.01 -5.61 15.27
C THR A 192 -7.71 -5.91 14.53
N VAL A 193 -6.95 -4.88 14.16
CA VAL A 193 -5.71 -4.99 13.40
C VAL A 193 -4.53 -4.67 14.30
N ALA A 194 -3.55 -5.57 14.36
CA ALA A 194 -2.33 -5.36 15.14
C ALA A 194 -1.07 -5.61 14.30
N TYR A 195 -0.02 -4.88 14.66
CA TYR A 195 1.29 -4.93 14.01
C TYR A 195 2.38 -5.22 15.02
N CYS A 196 3.47 -5.85 14.60
CA CYS A 196 4.73 -5.73 15.35
C CYS A 196 5.28 -4.30 15.27
N GLU A 197 6.23 -3.97 16.14
CA GLU A 197 6.84 -2.64 16.22
C GLU A 197 7.37 -2.13 14.86
N ASP A 198 8.14 -2.94 14.14
CA ASP A 198 8.73 -2.53 12.85
C ASP A 198 7.65 -2.23 11.79
N CYS A 199 6.66 -3.09 11.69
CA CYS A 199 5.55 -2.92 10.75
C CYS A 199 4.66 -1.73 11.12
N HIS A 200 4.48 -1.49 12.42
CA HIS A 200 3.77 -0.34 12.93
C HIS A 200 4.53 0.95 12.56
N ALA A 201 5.84 1.01 12.81
CA ALA A 201 6.68 2.16 12.49
C ALA A 201 6.76 2.43 10.97
N GLU A 202 6.66 1.41 10.13
CA GLU A 202 6.63 1.58 8.68
C GLU A 202 5.30 2.22 8.19
N ARG A 203 4.16 1.73 8.70
CA ARG A 203 2.82 2.25 8.33
C ARG A 203 2.48 3.57 9.02
N PHE A 204 2.89 3.71 10.28
CA PHE A 204 2.65 4.84 11.15
C PHE A 204 3.98 5.44 11.62
N PRO A 205 4.80 5.95 10.69
CA PRO A 205 6.07 6.59 11.04
C PRO A 205 5.82 7.76 11.99
N ALA A 206 6.67 7.91 13.01
CA ALA A 206 6.63 9.10 13.85
C ALA A 206 6.93 10.36 13.03
N CYS A 207 6.22 11.45 13.35
CA CYS A 207 6.62 12.78 12.90
C CYS A 207 7.97 13.16 13.54
N GLU A 208 8.86 13.81 12.80
CA GLU A 208 10.18 14.21 13.28
C GLU A 208 10.16 15.32 14.35
N ARG A 209 8.99 15.89 14.64
CA ARG A 209 8.88 16.97 15.63
C ARG A 209 8.71 16.34 17.01
N ASP A 210 9.53 16.77 17.94
CA ASP A 210 9.50 16.29 19.32
C ASP A 210 8.10 16.36 19.91
N ARG A 211 7.69 15.27 20.58
CA ARG A 211 6.39 15.09 21.24
C ARG A 211 5.17 15.16 20.30
N CYS A 212 5.35 15.21 18.98
CA CYS A 212 4.22 15.09 18.04
C CYS A 212 3.72 13.64 18.01
N ARG A 213 2.44 13.44 18.27
CA ARG A 213 1.76 12.13 18.18
C ARG A 213 1.21 11.84 16.77
N GLY A 214 1.33 12.80 15.85
CA GLY A 214 0.84 12.68 14.48
C GLY A 214 1.73 11.78 13.63
N THR A 215 1.13 11.09 12.67
CA THR A 215 1.86 10.22 11.74
C THR A 215 2.56 11.02 10.64
N GLY A 216 3.86 10.77 10.48
CA GLY A 216 4.73 11.37 9.48
C GLY A 216 4.54 10.81 8.07
N TYR A 217 3.42 11.07 7.41
CA TYR A 217 3.20 10.56 6.05
C TYR A 217 4.01 11.29 4.97
N ILE A 218 4.44 12.53 5.24
CA ILE A 218 5.11 13.36 4.25
C ILE A 218 6.62 13.31 4.48
N ARG A 219 7.39 13.01 3.42
CA ARG A 219 8.85 12.93 3.51
C ARG A 219 9.47 14.30 3.22
N CYS A 220 10.52 14.64 3.95
CA CYS A 220 11.33 15.80 3.63
C CYS A 220 12.01 15.63 2.25
N GLU A 221 11.75 16.57 1.35
CA GLU A 221 12.27 16.66 -0.02
C GLU A 221 13.60 17.43 -0.11
N HIS A 222 14.25 17.73 1.03
CA HIS A 222 15.57 18.35 1.02
C HIS A 222 16.60 17.40 0.40
N LEU A 223 17.20 17.84 -0.70
CA LEU A 223 18.19 17.14 -1.50
C LEU A 223 19.25 18.15 -1.96
N THR A 224 20.48 17.69 -2.12
CA THR A 224 21.58 18.43 -2.77
C THR A 224 22.14 17.57 -3.89
N LEU A 225 22.74 18.19 -4.92
CA LEU A 225 23.31 17.43 -6.04
C LEU A 225 24.50 16.57 -5.63
N SER A 226 25.19 16.92 -4.55
CA SER A 226 26.34 16.15 -4.03
C SER A 226 25.96 14.83 -3.39
N ALA A 227 24.79 14.75 -2.75
CA ALA A 227 24.36 13.57 -2.01
C ALA A 227 23.25 12.80 -2.74
N MET A 228 22.32 13.50 -3.41
CA MET A 228 21.09 12.97 -4.01
C MET A 228 20.32 11.99 -3.10
N LYS A 229 20.55 12.06 -1.78
CA LYS A 229 19.96 11.22 -0.76
C LYS A 229 18.93 12.03 0.01
N ALA A 230 17.68 11.55 0.00
CA ALA A 230 16.61 12.19 0.76
C ALA A 230 16.95 12.21 2.25
N CYS A 231 16.56 13.30 2.92
CA CYS A 231 16.74 13.49 4.36
C CYS A 231 16.26 12.31 5.21
N GLY A 232 15.24 11.58 4.75
CA GLY A 232 14.67 10.42 5.46
C GLY A 232 13.70 10.80 6.59
N ARG A 233 13.80 12.02 7.13
CA ARG A 233 12.83 12.55 8.10
C ARG A 233 11.43 12.65 7.49
N ARG A 234 10.45 12.42 8.33
CA ARG A 234 9.03 12.40 7.99
C ARG A 234 8.28 13.40 8.87
N VAL A 235 7.33 14.12 8.30
CA VAL A 235 6.52 15.14 8.96
C VAL A 235 5.04 14.83 8.77
N CYS A 236 4.23 15.09 9.80
CA CYS A 236 2.78 15.03 9.68
C CYS A 236 2.27 16.23 8.86
N VAL A 237 0.98 16.22 8.51
CA VAL A 237 0.36 17.30 7.71
C VAL A 237 0.46 18.65 8.42
N GLU A 238 0.28 18.67 9.74
CA GLU A 238 0.33 19.89 10.57
C GLU A 238 1.75 20.49 10.67
N HIS A 239 2.78 19.64 10.59
CA HIS A 239 4.19 20.07 10.70
C HIS A 239 4.91 20.14 9.35
N ALA A 240 4.21 19.87 8.25
CA ALA A 240 4.79 19.96 6.93
C ALA A 240 5.00 21.42 6.52
N GLN A 241 6.26 21.86 6.52
CA GLN A 241 6.62 23.18 6.05
C GLN A 241 6.92 23.13 4.55
N ARG A 242 6.28 24.00 3.77
CA ARG A 242 6.41 24.02 2.31
C ARG A 242 7.18 25.25 1.87
N TRP A 243 8.31 25.01 1.22
CA TRP A 243 9.08 26.05 0.57
C TRP A 243 8.63 26.23 -0.88
N GLN A 244 8.07 27.40 -1.17
CA GLN A 244 7.42 27.69 -2.45
C GLN A 244 8.43 28.06 -3.54
N VAL A 245 8.88 27.07 -4.31
CA VAL A 245 9.91 27.27 -5.35
C VAL A 245 9.39 27.18 -6.80
N TYR A 246 8.22 26.57 -7.03
CA TYR A 246 7.71 26.26 -8.38
C TYR A 246 6.50 27.14 -8.80
N GLY A 247 6.34 28.32 -8.20
CA GLY A 247 5.23 29.24 -8.47
C GLY A 247 3.90 28.84 -7.79
N PRO A 248 2.89 29.73 -7.76
CA PRO A 248 1.75 29.66 -6.82
C PRO A 248 0.87 28.42 -6.94
N PHE A 249 0.81 27.78 -8.12
CA PHE A 249 -0.06 26.62 -8.38
C PHE A 249 0.63 25.27 -8.12
N SER A 250 1.93 25.27 -7.77
CA SER A 250 2.67 24.04 -7.51
C SER A 250 2.78 23.76 -6.02
N ARG A 251 2.68 22.48 -5.63
CA ARG A 251 3.01 22.03 -4.28
C ARG A 251 4.54 22.13 -4.14
N GLY A 252 5.01 23.20 -3.48
CA GLY A 252 6.43 23.45 -3.21
C GLY A 252 7.14 22.30 -2.47
N LEU A 253 8.43 22.47 -2.19
CA LEU A 253 9.23 21.43 -1.55
C LEU A 253 8.83 21.30 -0.07
N VAL A 254 8.48 20.09 0.35
CA VAL A 254 8.23 19.81 1.77
C VAL A 254 9.55 19.64 2.50
N LEU A 255 9.74 20.38 3.58
CA LEU A 255 10.93 20.34 4.41
C LEU A 255 10.57 19.93 5.84
N CYS A 256 11.50 19.24 6.51
CA CYS A 256 11.44 19.07 7.97
C CYS A 256 11.81 20.39 8.66
N SER A 257 11.50 20.50 9.96
CA SER A 257 11.75 21.72 10.75
C SER A 257 13.20 22.18 10.67
N ARG A 258 14.15 21.23 10.75
CA ARG A 258 15.59 21.49 10.61
C ARG A 258 15.94 22.13 9.27
N HIS A 259 15.55 21.49 8.16
CA HIS A 259 15.95 21.99 6.83
C HIS A 259 15.22 23.27 6.44
N HIS A 260 13.97 23.44 6.88
CA HIS A 260 13.26 24.69 6.68
C HIS A 260 13.91 25.83 7.47
N GLY A 261 14.29 25.59 8.74
CA GLY A 261 14.99 26.58 9.57
C GLY A 261 16.36 26.99 9.02
N GLN A 262 17.03 26.11 8.30
CA GLN A 262 18.34 26.38 7.69
C GLN A 262 18.26 27.24 6.42
N LEU A 263 17.10 27.32 5.75
CA LEU A 263 16.96 28.00 4.46
C LEU A 263 17.47 29.45 4.47
N GLY A 264 17.19 30.21 5.55
CA GLY A 264 17.62 31.60 5.67
C GLY A 264 19.15 31.77 5.71
N SER A 265 19.84 30.81 6.31
CA SER A 265 21.31 30.78 6.43
C SER A 265 22.02 30.15 5.24
N THR A 266 21.32 29.39 4.39
CA THR A 266 21.92 28.69 3.24
C THR A 266 22.41 29.69 2.18
N PRO A 267 23.67 29.60 1.68
CA PRO A 267 24.19 30.50 0.64
C PRO A 267 23.35 30.46 -0.64
N PRO A 268 23.35 31.51 -1.50
CA PRO A 268 22.46 31.57 -2.65
C PRO A 268 22.67 30.40 -3.64
N GLU A 269 23.93 30.00 -3.83
CA GLU A 269 24.32 28.82 -4.61
C GLU A 269 23.73 27.54 -4.03
N GLY A 270 23.68 27.43 -2.70
CA GLY A 270 23.10 26.29 -2.00
C GLY A 270 21.58 26.21 -2.16
N LEU A 271 20.88 27.35 -2.16
CA LEU A 271 19.44 27.37 -2.45
C LEU A 271 19.15 26.95 -3.89
N ILE A 272 19.94 27.44 -4.84
CA ILE A 272 19.84 27.02 -6.26
C ILE A 272 20.14 25.52 -6.41
N ASP A 273 21.15 25.00 -5.69
CA ASP A 273 21.47 23.57 -5.66
C ASP A 273 20.28 22.74 -5.17
N ILE A 274 19.62 23.14 -4.07
CA ILE A 274 18.44 22.44 -3.54
C ILE A 274 17.29 22.45 -4.56
N VAL A 275 17.03 23.60 -5.19
CA VAL A 275 16.00 23.72 -6.24
C VAL A 275 16.31 22.82 -7.43
N LEU A 276 17.56 22.80 -7.89
CA LEU A 276 17.99 21.95 -8.99
C LEU A 276 17.92 20.47 -8.64
N ALA A 277 18.42 20.06 -7.46
CA ALA A 277 18.34 18.68 -6.99
C ALA A 277 16.90 18.17 -6.86
N GLY A 278 15.99 18.99 -6.31
CA GLY A 278 14.57 18.68 -6.25
C GLY A 278 13.93 18.53 -7.64
N THR A 279 14.34 19.37 -8.59
CA THR A 279 13.87 19.33 -9.98
C THR A 279 14.39 18.09 -10.71
N VAL A 280 15.65 17.71 -10.50
CA VAL A 280 16.26 16.47 -11.01
C VAL A 280 15.52 15.24 -10.49
N ALA A 281 15.26 15.18 -9.17
CA ALA A 281 14.53 14.07 -8.56
C ALA A 281 13.11 13.92 -9.13
N ARG A 282 12.43 15.04 -9.42
CA ARG A 282 11.11 15.05 -10.08
C ARG A 282 11.18 14.62 -11.54
N ALA A 283 12.24 15.00 -12.26
CA ALA A 283 12.45 14.60 -13.65
C ALA A 283 12.79 13.10 -13.79
N GLY A 284 13.49 12.50 -12.82
CA GLY A 284 13.82 11.07 -12.79
C GLY A 284 12.69 10.16 -12.30
N GLY A 285 11.64 10.72 -11.67
CA GLY A 285 10.51 9.98 -11.14
C GLY A 285 9.58 9.47 -12.22
N ARG A 286 9.83 8.25 -12.73
CA ARG A 286 8.88 7.49 -13.57
C ARG A 286 7.58 7.22 -12.80
N ARG A 287 6.56 8.06 -12.94
CA ARG A 287 5.18 7.77 -12.50
C ARG A 287 4.17 8.24 -13.55
N GLY A 288 3.46 7.27 -14.13
CA GLY A 288 2.10 7.42 -14.65
C GLY A 288 1.94 8.24 -15.94
N THR A 289 1.60 7.52 -17.00
CA THR A 289 1.32 7.89 -18.40
C THR A 289 0.20 8.93 -18.67
N ALA A 290 -0.02 9.94 -17.82
CA ALA A 290 -1.04 10.97 -18.12
C ALA A 290 -0.74 12.41 -17.64
N ALA A 291 0.24 12.63 -16.76
CA ALA A 291 0.59 13.98 -16.30
C ALA A 291 1.99 14.44 -16.75
N SER A 292 2.72 13.61 -17.52
CA SER A 292 4.16 13.67 -17.70
C SER A 292 4.67 14.54 -18.86
N GLU A 293 3.83 15.33 -19.52
CA GLU A 293 4.29 16.27 -20.56
C GLU A 293 4.40 17.73 -20.11
N ARG A 294 3.97 18.07 -18.87
CA ARG A 294 4.45 19.31 -18.27
C ARG A 294 5.93 19.12 -17.95
N ARG A 295 6.78 19.51 -18.91
CA ARG A 295 8.24 19.50 -18.82
C ARG A 295 8.63 19.97 -17.42
N VAL A 296 9.24 19.08 -16.64
CA VAL A 296 9.81 19.44 -15.34
C VAL A 296 10.91 20.45 -15.62
N GLN A 297 10.61 21.73 -15.37
CA GLN A 297 11.46 22.87 -15.70
C GLN A 297 11.97 23.54 -14.44
N LEU A 298 13.15 24.13 -14.52
CA LEU A 298 13.65 25.00 -13.49
C LEU A 298 12.79 26.28 -13.43
N PRO A 299 12.58 26.84 -12.22
CA PRO A 299 11.96 28.14 -12.08
C PRO A 299 12.76 29.19 -12.85
N ARG A 300 12.05 30.09 -13.56
CA ARG A 300 12.69 31.23 -14.23
C ARG A 300 13.52 32.03 -13.23
N ILE A 301 14.59 32.64 -13.72
CA ILE A 301 15.51 33.44 -12.89
C ILE A 301 14.80 34.59 -12.14
N THR A 302 13.71 35.14 -12.68
CA THR A 302 12.86 36.12 -11.99
C THR A 302 12.16 35.53 -10.76
N ILE A 303 11.68 34.28 -10.86
CA ILE A 303 11.10 33.54 -9.73
C ILE A 303 12.21 33.21 -8.72
N VAL A 304 13.40 32.82 -9.18
CA VAL A 304 14.56 32.58 -8.30
C VAL A 304 14.93 33.83 -7.51
N ARG A 305 14.93 35.01 -8.15
CA ARG A 305 15.12 36.30 -7.44
C ARG A 305 14.11 36.46 -6.30
N HIS A 306 12.82 36.22 -6.56
CA HIS A 306 11.79 36.26 -5.52
C HIS A 306 12.01 35.23 -4.41
N ILE A 307 12.45 34.02 -4.76
CA ILE A 307 12.78 32.98 -3.77
C ILE A 307 13.91 33.45 -2.86
N LEU A 308 14.99 34.01 -3.41
CA LEU A 308 16.14 34.50 -2.63
C LEU A 308 15.74 35.66 -1.71
N ILE A 309 14.93 36.60 -2.20
CA ILE A 309 14.40 37.72 -1.40
C ILE A 309 13.53 37.19 -0.26
N ASN A 310 12.57 36.31 -0.54
CA ASN A 310 11.63 35.83 0.48
C ASN A 310 12.29 34.89 1.49
N THR A 311 13.31 34.14 1.06
CA THR A 311 13.96 33.14 1.92
C THR A 311 15.07 33.76 2.77
N ARG A 312 15.84 34.69 2.20
CA ARG A 312 17.06 35.22 2.84
C ARG A 312 17.09 36.72 3.03
N ARG A 313 16.10 37.46 2.52
CA ARG A 313 16.10 38.92 2.46
C ARG A 313 17.31 39.47 1.68
N SER A 314 17.86 38.67 0.77
CA SER A 314 18.98 39.06 -0.09
C SER A 314 18.42 39.51 -1.43
N VAL A 315 18.72 40.75 -1.83
CA VAL A 315 18.40 41.28 -3.15
C VAL A 315 19.66 41.12 -4.00
N LEU A 316 19.64 40.12 -4.90
CA LEU A 316 20.65 39.98 -5.95
C LEU A 316 20.05 40.46 -7.26
N ASP A 317 20.88 41.06 -8.11
CA ASP A 317 20.47 41.40 -9.47
C ASP A 317 20.38 40.15 -10.35
N MET A 318 19.81 40.29 -11.54
CA MET A 318 19.60 39.16 -12.45
C MET A 318 20.92 38.60 -13.02
N GLU A 319 21.96 39.42 -13.12
CA GLU A 319 23.27 39.01 -13.62
C GLU A 319 24.05 38.21 -12.58
N GLU A 320 23.99 38.62 -11.32
CA GLU A 320 24.51 37.89 -10.18
C GLU A 320 23.86 36.51 -10.11
N ILE A 321 22.53 36.44 -10.20
CA ILE A 321 21.85 35.14 -10.16
C ILE A 321 22.24 34.26 -11.36
N ASP A 322 22.39 34.83 -12.58
CA ASP A 322 22.85 34.04 -13.73
C ASP A 322 24.31 33.57 -13.58
N ARG A 323 25.17 34.37 -12.94
CA ARG A 323 26.52 33.95 -12.53
C ARG A 323 26.48 32.77 -11.56
N LEU A 324 25.52 32.72 -10.62
CA LEU A 324 25.35 31.57 -9.73
C LEU A 324 24.98 30.29 -10.52
N PHE A 325 24.07 30.39 -11.49
CA PHE A 325 23.70 29.27 -12.35
C PHE A 325 24.87 28.79 -13.22
N THR A 326 25.61 29.73 -13.81
CA THR A 326 26.77 29.44 -14.65
C THR A 326 27.90 28.80 -13.83
N GLY A 327 28.18 29.34 -12.64
CA GLY A 327 29.16 28.77 -11.72
C GLY A 327 28.77 27.37 -11.24
N LEU A 328 27.48 27.13 -10.97
CA LEU A 328 26.98 25.79 -10.63
C LEU A 328 27.14 24.81 -11.79
N GLU A 329 26.82 25.23 -13.01
CA GLU A 329 27.00 24.42 -14.22
C GLU A 329 28.46 24.03 -14.43
N GLN A 330 29.39 24.98 -14.29
CA GLN A 330 30.82 24.72 -14.42
C GLN A 330 31.30 23.71 -13.37
N ARG A 331 30.95 23.90 -12.09
CA ARG A 331 31.30 22.96 -11.02
C ARG A 331 30.78 21.54 -11.28
N LEU A 332 29.61 21.40 -11.89
CA LEU A 332 29.05 20.09 -12.24
C LEU A 332 29.79 19.44 -13.41
N ARG A 333 30.24 20.22 -14.40
CA ARG A 333 31.07 19.72 -15.50
C ARG A 333 32.43 19.26 -14.99
N ASP A 334 33.08 20.06 -14.15
CA ASP A 334 34.40 19.73 -13.59
C ASP A 334 34.33 18.44 -12.76
N LYS A 335 33.28 18.27 -11.95
CA LYS A 335 33.03 17.02 -11.21
C LYS A 335 32.65 15.82 -12.08
N GLY A 336 32.03 16.07 -13.24
CA GLY A 336 31.56 15.05 -14.16
C GLY A 336 32.65 14.48 -15.08
N GLN A 337 33.82 15.11 -15.14
CA GLN A 337 34.99 14.61 -15.86
C GLN A 337 35.57 13.37 -15.15
N GLY A 338 34.98 12.19 -15.39
CA GLY A 338 35.49 10.91 -14.93
C GLY A 338 34.45 9.91 -14.42
N ARG A 339 33.19 10.34 -14.18
CA ARG A 339 32.14 9.44 -13.66
C ARG A 339 30.79 9.72 -14.34
N ARG A 340 30.20 8.70 -14.96
CA ARG A 340 28.83 8.79 -15.53
C ARG A 340 27.79 8.74 -14.40
N ASP A 341 27.48 9.90 -13.82
CA ASP A 341 26.37 10.06 -12.87
C ASP A 341 25.12 10.59 -13.61
N ALA A 342 24.06 9.76 -13.65
CA ALA A 342 22.80 10.09 -14.32
C ALA A 342 22.12 11.35 -13.76
N ASN A 343 22.29 11.63 -12.46
CA ASN A 343 21.74 12.83 -11.83
C ASN A 343 22.49 14.08 -12.31
N VAL A 344 23.81 14.01 -12.41
CA VAL A 344 24.64 15.10 -12.95
C VAL A 344 24.31 15.36 -14.41
N THR A 345 24.18 14.31 -15.23
CA THR A 345 23.75 14.44 -16.63
C THR A 345 22.38 15.12 -16.74
N THR A 346 21.42 14.72 -15.90
CA THR A 346 20.08 15.32 -15.88
C THR A 346 20.13 16.79 -15.43
N ALA A 347 20.93 17.11 -14.42
CA ALA A 347 21.12 18.47 -13.94
C ALA A 347 21.72 19.38 -15.03
N LEU A 348 22.76 18.92 -15.72
CA LEU A 348 23.39 19.64 -16.82
C LEU A 348 22.42 19.88 -17.99
N ARG A 349 21.59 18.88 -18.33
CA ARG A 349 20.53 19.03 -19.34
C ARG A 349 19.54 20.12 -18.95
N LEU A 350 19.02 20.09 -17.70
CA LEU A 350 18.07 21.09 -17.20
C LEU A 350 18.69 22.50 -17.18
N LEU A 351 19.95 22.63 -16.78
CA LEU A 351 20.67 23.90 -16.79
C LEU A 351 20.86 24.45 -18.22
N GLY A 352 21.16 23.56 -19.17
CA GLY A 352 21.28 23.86 -20.59
C GLY A 352 19.96 24.32 -21.20
N GLU A 353 18.87 23.60 -20.96
CA GLU A 353 17.51 23.95 -21.39
C GLU A 353 17.02 25.28 -20.79
N HIS A 354 17.42 25.58 -19.56
CA HIS A 354 17.07 26.82 -18.89
C HIS A 354 17.88 28.03 -19.41
N ARG A 355 19.05 27.82 -20.03
CA ARG A 355 19.99 28.89 -20.42
C ARG A 355 19.38 29.95 -21.36
N PRO A 356 18.66 29.60 -22.45
CA PRO A 356 18.07 30.60 -23.34
C PRO A 356 17.05 31.50 -22.63
N SER A 357 16.24 30.93 -21.71
CA SER A 357 15.29 31.73 -20.93
C SER A 357 16.00 32.68 -19.97
N ARG A 358 17.09 32.24 -19.31
CA ARG A 358 17.87 33.11 -18.42
C ARG A 358 18.48 34.28 -19.17
N ARG A 359 19.09 34.04 -20.33
CA ARG A 359 19.70 35.10 -21.16
C ARG A 359 18.67 36.18 -21.54
N LYS A 360 17.49 35.76 -22.03
CA LYS A 360 16.39 36.69 -22.34
C LYS A 360 15.92 37.49 -21.12
N ASP A 361 15.88 36.87 -19.94
CA ASP A 361 15.49 37.54 -18.70
C ASP A 361 16.55 38.56 -18.24
N VAL A 362 17.84 38.25 -18.40
CA VAL A 362 18.95 39.17 -18.13
C VAL A 362 18.98 40.33 -19.12
N GLU A 363 18.83 40.06 -20.42
CA GLU A 363 18.75 41.10 -21.46
C GLU A 363 17.61 42.07 -21.20
N ARG A 364 16.40 41.55 -20.93
CA ARG A 364 15.25 42.37 -20.55
C ARG A 364 15.51 43.20 -19.29
N PHE A 365 16.16 42.61 -18.29
CA PHE A 365 16.51 43.33 -17.07
C PHE A 365 17.49 44.47 -17.34
N ARG A 366 18.48 44.27 -18.23
CA ARG A 366 19.41 45.33 -18.66
C ARG A 366 18.68 46.47 -19.36
N GLU A 367 17.81 46.16 -20.32
CA GLU A 367 17.00 47.16 -21.03
C GLU A 367 16.17 47.99 -20.05
N GLN A 368 15.49 47.32 -19.11
CA GLN A 368 14.72 47.97 -18.04
C GLN A 368 15.59 48.81 -17.11
N HIS A 369 16.81 48.37 -16.80
CA HIS A 369 17.77 49.13 -16.00
C HIS A 369 18.24 50.40 -16.73
N VAL A 370 18.51 50.32 -18.03
CA VAL A 370 18.88 51.48 -18.86
C VAL A 370 17.73 52.49 -18.90
N GLU A 371 16.51 52.03 -19.17
CA GLU A 371 15.31 52.87 -19.13
C GLU A 371 15.11 53.51 -17.74
N GLY A 372 15.24 52.70 -16.69
CA GLY A 372 15.13 53.12 -15.30
C GLY A 372 16.15 54.17 -14.88
N ARG A 373 17.40 54.06 -15.37
CA ARG A 373 18.44 55.07 -15.14
C ARG A 373 18.09 56.41 -15.78
N GLY A 374 17.46 56.41 -16.96
CA GLY A 374 16.94 57.65 -17.55
C GLY A 374 15.93 58.36 -16.63
N TYR A 375 14.98 57.62 -16.06
CA TYR A 375 14.05 58.20 -15.07
C TYR A 375 14.73 58.61 -13.76
N PHE A 376 15.75 57.87 -13.33
CA PHE A 376 16.52 58.22 -12.14
C PHE A 376 17.31 59.52 -12.33
N ASP A 377 17.94 59.71 -13.48
CA ASP A 377 18.66 60.95 -13.80
C ASP A 377 17.70 62.14 -13.82
N LEU A 378 16.49 61.97 -14.38
CA LEU A 378 15.42 62.98 -14.30
C LEU A 378 15.00 63.27 -12.85
N LEU A 379 14.88 62.25 -11.99
CA LEU A 379 14.62 62.45 -10.56
C LEU A 379 15.73 63.27 -9.90
N VAL A 380 17.00 62.92 -10.13
CA VAL A 380 18.16 63.64 -9.57
C VAL A 380 18.18 65.09 -10.06
N GLN A 381 17.88 65.35 -11.33
CA GLN A 381 17.76 66.70 -11.89
C GLN A 381 16.64 67.50 -11.23
N GLU A 382 15.45 66.92 -11.05
CA GLU A 382 14.32 67.59 -10.38
C GLU A 382 14.59 67.87 -8.90
N LEU A 383 15.29 66.96 -8.21
CA LEU A 383 15.74 67.19 -6.83
C LEU A 383 16.72 68.37 -6.75
N ARG A 384 17.67 68.46 -7.68
CA ARG A 384 18.59 69.62 -7.78
C ARG A 384 17.84 70.91 -8.09
N ARG A 385 16.88 70.89 -9.02
CA ARG A 385 16.07 72.05 -9.42
C ARG A 385 15.21 72.61 -8.28
N THR A 386 14.83 71.75 -7.34
CA THR A 386 14.04 72.12 -6.14
C THR A 386 14.91 72.39 -4.91
N ASN A 387 16.21 72.66 -5.09
CA ASN A 387 17.21 72.93 -4.05
C ASN A 387 17.41 71.78 -3.03
N ARG A 388 17.11 70.53 -3.40
CA ARG A 388 17.32 69.33 -2.58
C ARG A 388 18.64 68.62 -2.91
N HIS A 389 19.73 69.37 -2.93
CA HIS A 389 21.05 68.88 -3.38
C HIS A 389 21.60 67.73 -2.53
N GLU A 390 21.42 67.78 -1.21
CA GLU A 390 21.87 66.72 -0.31
C GLU A 390 21.18 65.38 -0.63
N LEU A 391 19.86 65.41 -0.86
CA LEU A 391 19.13 64.22 -1.26
C LEU A 391 19.53 63.76 -2.67
N ALA A 392 19.69 64.69 -3.62
CA ALA A 392 20.09 64.36 -4.98
C ALA A 392 21.48 63.69 -5.05
N GLY A 393 22.39 64.01 -4.13
CA GLY A 393 23.71 63.38 -4.02
C GLY A 393 23.71 62.07 -3.22
N ALA A 394 22.67 61.81 -2.44
CA ALA A 394 22.59 60.67 -1.53
C ALA A 394 21.60 59.59 -1.96
N VAL A 395 20.69 59.90 -2.88
CA VAL A 395 19.75 58.93 -3.44
C VAL A 395 20.48 58.01 -4.41
N GLU A 396 20.20 56.71 -4.34
CA GLU A 396 20.77 55.71 -5.23
C GLU A 396 19.68 55.01 -6.03
N PHE A 397 19.98 54.69 -7.29
CA PHE A 397 19.13 53.86 -8.12
C PHE A 397 19.12 52.42 -7.58
N SER A 398 17.94 51.82 -7.47
CA SER A 398 17.78 50.44 -7.03
C SER A 398 17.24 49.52 -8.13
N ASP A 399 16.02 49.78 -8.62
CA ASP A 399 15.37 48.93 -9.61
C ASP A 399 14.32 49.73 -10.39
N PHE A 400 13.95 49.27 -11.58
CA PHE A 400 12.86 49.84 -12.37
C PHE A 400 11.95 48.75 -12.91
N ARG A 401 10.64 48.91 -12.64
CA ARG A 401 9.60 47.99 -13.10
C ARG A 401 8.77 48.66 -14.19
N SER A 402 9.14 48.41 -15.44
CA SER A 402 8.53 49.03 -16.62
C SER A 402 7.00 48.83 -16.67
N ASN A 403 6.51 47.60 -16.46
CA ASN A 403 5.07 47.29 -16.52
C ASN A 403 4.21 48.12 -15.55
N SER A 404 4.74 48.43 -14.36
CA SER A 404 4.04 49.22 -13.36
C SER A 404 4.48 50.70 -13.35
N ARG A 405 5.44 51.06 -14.20
CA ARG A 405 6.16 52.35 -14.19
C ARG A 405 6.60 52.75 -12.78
N ILE A 406 7.25 51.85 -12.05
CA ILE A 406 7.75 52.11 -10.68
C ILE A 406 9.28 52.15 -10.69
N LEU A 407 9.83 53.29 -10.29
CA LEU A 407 11.24 53.51 -9.97
C LEU A 407 11.47 53.29 -8.47
N TRP A 408 12.30 52.31 -8.15
CA TRP A 408 12.76 52.06 -6.79
C TRP A 408 14.09 52.76 -6.57
N VAL A 409 14.18 53.49 -5.45
CA VAL A 409 15.40 54.18 -5.04
C VAL A 409 15.74 53.86 -3.59
N LYS A 410 17.04 53.86 -3.28
CA LYS A 410 17.53 53.83 -1.90
C LYS A 410 17.76 55.24 -1.44
N VAL A 411 17.26 55.55 -0.24
CA VAL A 411 17.49 56.81 0.44
C VAL A 411 18.05 56.49 1.83
N PRO A 412 19.19 57.09 2.23
CA PRO A 412 19.75 56.92 3.56
C PRO A 412 18.74 57.25 4.64
N ALA A 413 18.73 56.48 5.74
CA ALA A 413 17.72 56.61 6.80
C ALA A 413 17.54 58.05 7.30
N ARG A 414 18.65 58.79 7.47
CA ARG A 414 18.67 60.19 7.92
C ARG A 414 17.92 61.17 6.99
N LEU A 415 17.74 60.82 5.72
CA LEU A 415 17.10 61.67 4.71
C LEU A 415 15.69 61.19 4.32
N ARG A 416 15.20 60.06 4.88
CA ARG A 416 13.89 59.49 4.49
C ARG A 416 12.72 60.43 4.84
N GLU A 417 12.75 61.11 5.98
CA GLU A 417 11.68 62.00 6.44
C GLU A 417 11.67 63.38 5.78
N ALA A 418 12.84 63.85 5.34
CA ALA A 418 12.99 65.13 4.64
C ALA A 418 12.85 64.99 3.11
N GLY A 419 13.28 63.86 2.55
CA GLY A 419 13.59 63.76 1.12
C GLY A 419 12.38 63.72 0.19
N LEU A 420 11.21 63.26 0.67
CA LEU A 420 10.07 62.95 -0.21
C LEU A 420 8.74 63.54 0.25
N ARG A 421 8.76 64.65 1.03
CA ARG A 421 7.53 65.36 1.45
C ARG A 421 6.59 65.72 0.28
N ASP A 422 7.13 65.83 -0.94
CA ASP A 422 6.37 66.05 -2.19
C ASP A 422 6.54 64.92 -3.23
N ILE A 423 6.56 63.66 -2.79
CA ILE A 423 6.75 62.52 -3.70
C ILE A 423 5.76 62.52 -4.87
N LYS A 424 4.50 62.95 -4.65
CA LYS A 424 3.49 63.07 -5.70
C LYS A 424 3.83 64.13 -6.76
N HIS A 425 4.51 65.20 -6.36
CA HIS A 425 4.99 66.21 -7.31
C HIS A 425 6.16 65.65 -8.14
N LEU A 426 7.14 65.03 -7.48
CA LEU A 426 8.27 64.38 -8.15
C LEU A 426 7.80 63.29 -9.12
N GLN A 427 6.87 62.43 -8.71
CA GLN A 427 6.28 61.39 -9.55
C GLN A 427 5.65 61.96 -10.83
N ARG A 428 4.91 63.09 -10.73
CA ARG A 428 4.33 63.76 -11.90
C ARG A 428 5.39 64.34 -12.84
N ARG A 429 6.48 64.89 -12.30
CA ARG A 429 7.56 65.50 -13.08
C ARG A 429 8.43 64.46 -13.78
N VAL A 430 8.77 63.38 -13.09
CA VAL A 430 9.59 62.28 -13.62
C VAL A 430 8.76 61.36 -14.53
N GLY A 431 7.43 61.32 -14.38
CA GLY A 431 6.54 60.51 -15.21
C GLY A 431 6.49 59.03 -14.83
N VAL A 432 6.89 58.70 -13.61
CA VAL A 432 6.87 57.34 -13.02
C VAL A 432 6.53 57.40 -11.54
N ASN A 433 5.99 56.32 -11.01
CA ASN A 433 5.83 56.14 -9.57
C ASN A 433 7.20 55.94 -8.93
N ILE A 434 7.47 56.64 -7.83
CA ILE A 434 8.73 56.55 -7.09
C ILE A 434 8.44 55.85 -5.76
N ASN A 435 9.15 54.75 -5.49
CA ASN A 435 9.07 53.99 -4.26
C ASN A 435 10.44 53.89 -3.57
N LEU A 436 10.42 53.86 -2.24
CA LEU A 436 11.61 53.65 -1.43
C LEU A 436 11.85 52.16 -1.21
N GLU A 437 13.06 51.68 -1.51
CA GLU A 437 13.47 50.34 -1.12
C GLU A 437 13.57 50.26 0.41
N ARG A 438 12.97 49.20 0.99
CA ARG A 438 13.07 48.93 2.43
C ARG A 438 14.47 48.40 2.72
N GLY A 439 15.39 49.33 2.97
CA GLY A 439 16.68 49.06 3.61
C GLY A 439 16.53 48.99 5.11
#